data_AF-A0A6N8HKY6-F1
#
_entry.id   AF-A0A6N8HKY6-F1
#
_cell.length_a   1.000
_cell.length_b   1.000
_cell.length_c   1.000
_cell.angle_alpha   90.00
_cell.angle_beta   90.00
_cell.angle_gamma   90.00
#
_symmetry.space_group_name_H-M   'P 1'
#
loop_
_entity.id
_entity.type
_entity.pdbx_description
1 polymer ?
#
loop_
_entity_poly.entity_id
_entity_poly.type
_entity_poly.pdbx_seq_one_letter_code
_entity_poly.pdbx_strand_id
1 'polypeptide(L)'
;MDVPWIGIQEWDKPLFLHWPVPYEVLRPLVPEPFVLDTFDGQAWVGIVPFKAVHTKPRWGSDLVTLGSHFQLNFRTYIRFLRGASCSISQRLYQQQAGCTGGEDDVPSVSSRSV
;
A
#
# COMPACT_ATOMS: atom_id res chain seq x y z
N MET A 1 13.56 14.18 -1.99
CA MET A 1 14.66 13.34 -2.52
C MET A 1 14.03 12.22 -3.33
N ASP A 2 14.36 12.09 -4.62
CA ASP A 2 13.92 10.95 -5.43
C ASP A 2 14.65 9.69 -4.96
N VAL A 3 13.98 8.87 -4.16
CA VAL A 3 14.49 7.53 -3.84
C VAL A 3 14.40 6.67 -5.10
N PRO A 4 15.50 6.06 -5.56
CA PRO A 4 15.48 5.26 -6.78
C PRO A 4 14.60 4.02 -6.58
N TRP A 5 13.80 3.67 -7.59
CA TRP A 5 12.99 2.46 -7.57
C TRP A 5 13.90 1.22 -7.43
N ILE A 6 13.47 0.27 -6.59
CA ILE A 6 14.29 -0.89 -6.18
C ILE A 6 14.05 -2.16 -6.98
N GLY A 7 12.87 -2.28 -7.60
CA GLY A 7 12.47 -3.44 -8.39
C GLY A 7 11.13 -3.21 -9.09
N ILE A 8 10.78 -4.14 -9.97
CA ILE A 8 9.49 -4.20 -10.64
C ILE A 8 8.73 -5.45 -10.23
N GLN A 9 7.41 -5.38 -10.35
CA GLN A 9 6.53 -6.52 -10.14
C GLN A 9 5.23 -6.33 -10.90
N GLU A 10 4.94 -7.25 -11.81
CA GLU A 10 3.66 -7.28 -12.51
C GLU A 10 2.59 -8.02 -11.70
N TRP A 11 1.36 -7.51 -11.73
CA TRP A 11 0.22 -8.06 -11.02
C TRP A 11 -0.73 -8.71 -12.03
N ASP A 12 -0.77 -10.04 -12.05
CA ASP A 12 -1.72 -10.81 -12.86
C ASP A 12 -3.02 -11.04 -12.06
N LYS A 13 -4.15 -10.74 -12.71
CA LYS A 13 -5.52 -10.90 -12.18
C LYS A 13 -5.76 -10.28 -10.79
N PRO A 14 -5.58 -8.96 -10.63
CA PRO A 14 -5.90 -8.31 -9.36
C PRO A 14 -7.41 -8.27 -9.10
N LEU A 15 -7.81 -8.59 -7.87
CA LEU A 15 -9.18 -8.41 -7.38
C LEU A 15 -9.19 -7.35 -6.27
N PHE A 16 -10.14 -6.42 -6.32
CA PHE A 16 -10.28 -5.35 -5.33
C PHE A 16 -11.55 -5.56 -4.50
N LEU A 17 -11.38 -5.78 -3.20
CA LEU A 17 -12.47 -5.96 -2.26
C LEU A 17 -12.38 -4.85 -1.21
N HIS A 18 -13.50 -4.19 -0.92
CA HIS A 18 -13.58 -3.14 0.09
C HIS A 18 -14.80 -3.37 0.98
N TRP A 19 -14.63 -3.24 2.29
CA TRP A 19 -15.73 -3.32 3.25
C TRP A 19 -15.55 -2.26 4.34
N PRO A 20 -16.66 -1.68 4.82
CA PRO A 20 -16.61 -0.80 5.97
C PRO A 20 -16.37 -1.63 7.24
N VAL A 21 -15.67 -1.03 8.19
CA VAL A 21 -15.40 -1.60 9.51
C VAL A 21 -15.50 -0.52 10.58
N PRO A 22 -15.79 -0.89 11.85
CA PRO A 22 -15.79 0.06 12.95
C PRO A 22 -14.41 0.71 13.13
N TYR A 23 -14.41 2.02 13.33
CA TYR A 23 -13.19 2.84 13.46
C TYR A 23 -12.30 2.33 14.61
N GLU A 24 -12.94 1.96 15.71
CA GLU A 24 -12.35 1.52 16.97
C GLU A 24 -11.59 0.20 16.82
N VAL A 25 -11.98 -0.63 15.84
CA VAL A 25 -11.31 -1.90 15.54
C VAL A 25 -10.02 -1.66 14.76
N LEU A 26 -10.00 -0.69 13.84
CA LEU A 26 -8.81 -0.38 13.06
C LEU A 26 -7.83 0.55 13.75
N ARG A 27 -8.32 1.45 14.61
CA ARG A 27 -7.49 2.50 15.22
C ARG A 27 -6.24 1.95 15.94
N PRO A 28 -6.30 0.84 16.70
CA PRO A 28 -5.12 0.28 17.36
C PRO A 28 -4.05 -0.25 16.40
N LEU A 29 -4.42 -0.59 15.15
CA LEU A 29 -3.52 -1.14 14.13
C LEU A 29 -2.78 -0.04 13.35
N VAL A 30 -3.23 1.21 13.47
CA VAL A 30 -2.66 2.37 12.79
C VAL A 30 -1.68 3.10 13.71
N PRO A 31 -0.43 3.33 13.27
CA PRO A 31 0.55 4.08 14.06
C PRO A 31 0.08 5.48 14.41
N GLU A 32 0.48 5.98 15.58
CA GLU A 32 0.07 7.27 16.15
C GLU A 32 0.15 8.50 15.22
N PRO A 33 1.17 8.69 14.35
CA PRO A 33 1.22 9.87 13.49
C PRO A 33 0.13 9.91 12.41
N PHE A 34 -0.64 8.84 12.25
CA PHE A 34 -1.69 8.71 11.25
C PHE A 34 -3.07 8.66 11.89
N VAL A 35 -4.02 9.36 11.27
CA VAL A 35 -5.44 9.28 11.61
C VAL A 35 -6.12 8.39 10.58
N LEU A 36 -7.09 7.57 10.97
CA LEU A 36 -7.88 6.82 9.98
C LEU A 36 -8.71 7.77 9.12
N ASP A 37 -8.70 7.54 7.81
CA ASP A 37 -9.60 8.23 6.91
C ASP A 37 -10.95 7.50 6.89
N THR A 38 -12.02 8.27 7.00
CA THR A 38 -13.38 7.73 7.11
C THR A 38 -14.22 8.23 5.96
N PHE A 39 -15.01 7.33 5.38
CA PHE A 39 -16.04 7.67 4.40
C PHE A 39 -17.39 7.27 4.97
N ASP A 40 -18.32 8.23 4.99
CA ASP A 40 -19.64 8.10 5.63
C ASP A 40 -19.57 7.68 7.11
N GLY A 41 -18.65 8.29 7.85
CA GLY A 41 -18.42 8.00 9.27
C GLY A 41 -17.78 6.63 9.57
N GLN A 42 -17.51 5.81 8.55
CA GLN A 42 -16.94 4.48 8.70
C GLN A 42 -15.49 4.43 8.20
N ALA A 43 -14.67 3.61 8.86
CA ALA A 43 -13.34 3.28 8.36
C ALA A 43 -13.45 2.12 7.35
N TRP A 44 -12.46 2.00 6.47
CA TRP A 44 -12.54 1.05 5.35
C TRP A 44 -11.27 0.22 5.26
N VAL A 45 -11.46 -1.09 5.05
CA VAL A 45 -10.37 -2.00 4.72
C VAL A 45 -10.51 -2.45 3.27
N GLY A 46 -9.39 -2.46 2.56
CA GLY A 46 -9.25 -3.10 1.26
C GLY A 46 -8.45 -4.39 1.36
N ILE A 47 -8.90 -5.43 0.68
CA ILE A 47 -8.14 -6.66 0.42
C ILE A 47 -7.89 -6.73 -1.08
N VAL A 48 -6.64 -6.98 -1.46
CA VAL A 48 -6.25 -7.15 -2.85
C VAL A 48 -5.40 -8.41 -3.00
N PRO A 49 -6.02 -9.56 -3.34
CA PRO A 49 -5.31 -10.73 -3.79
C PRO A 49 -4.94 -10.58 -5.27
N PHE A 50 -3.75 -11.03 -5.64
CA PHE A 50 -3.27 -11.08 -7.01
C PHE A 50 -2.13 -12.09 -7.14
N LYS A 51 -1.82 -12.48 -8.37
CA LYS A 51 -0.64 -13.29 -8.67
C LYS A 51 0.50 -12.35 -9.06
N ALA A 52 1.55 -12.30 -8.25
CA ALA A 52 2.76 -11.57 -8.60
C ALA A 52 3.57 -12.40 -9.61
N VAL A 53 3.88 -11.78 -10.75
CA VAL A 53 4.70 -12.36 -11.82
C VAL A 53 5.83 -11.40 -12.18
N HIS A 54 6.86 -11.90 -12.87
CA HIS A 54 8.03 -11.13 -13.32
C HIS A 54 8.63 -10.19 -12.24
N THR A 55 8.66 -10.65 -10.98
CA THR A 55 9.21 -9.86 -9.87
C THR A 55 10.74 -9.93 -9.91
N LYS A 56 11.38 -8.79 -10.17
CA LYS A 56 12.85 -8.68 -10.21
C LYS A 56 13.38 -7.36 -9.62
N PRO A 57 14.54 -7.38 -8.95
CA PRO A 57 15.21 -6.15 -8.52
C PRO A 57 15.74 -5.38 -9.73
N ARG A 58 15.90 -4.06 -9.59
CA ARG A 58 16.33 -3.14 -10.66
C ARG A 58 17.63 -3.56 -11.36
N TRP A 59 18.56 -4.12 -10.60
CA TRP A 59 19.90 -4.52 -11.06
C TRP A 59 20.02 -6.02 -11.33
N GLY A 60 18.95 -6.80 -11.14
CA GLY A 60 18.94 -8.24 -11.38
C GLY A 60 18.70 -8.59 -12.83
N SER A 61 19.40 -9.63 -13.33
CA SER A 61 19.04 -10.29 -14.58
C SER A 61 17.77 -11.13 -14.40
N ASP A 62 17.14 -11.57 -15.50
CA ASP A 62 15.91 -12.39 -15.44
C ASP A 62 16.09 -13.73 -14.69
N LEU A 63 17.35 -14.14 -14.48
CA LEU A 63 17.73 -15.31 -13.68
C LEU A 63 17.52 -15.12 -12.17
N VAL A 64 17.40 -13.87 -11.69
CA VAL A 64 17.15 -13.53 -10.27
C VAL A 64 15.70 -13.07 -10.10
N THR A 65 14.76 -13.85 -10.63
CA THR A 65 13.33 -13.63 -10.46
C THR A 65 12.78 -14.46 -9.31
N LEU A 66 11.87 -13.89 -8.52
CA LEU A 66 11.22 -14.59 -7.39
C LEU A 66 10.17 -15.65 -7.82
N GLY A 67 10.13 -16.02 -9.11
CA GLY A 67 9.09 -16.86 -9.69
C GLY A 67 7.68 -16.27 -9.54
N SER A 68 6.67 -17.01 -10.01
CA SER A 68 5.28 -16.61 -9.84
C SER A 68 4.73 -17.05 -8.48
N HIS A 69 4.09 -16.16 -7.75
CA HIS A 69 3.54 -16.46 -6.43
C HIS A 69 2.29 -15.64 -6.14
N PHE A 70 1.44 -16.14 -5.23
CA PHE A 70 0.25 -15.42 -4.80
C PHE A 70 0.59 -14.43 -3.69
N GLN A 71 0.03 -13.23 -3.80
CA GLN A 71 0.18 -12.18 -2.81
C GLN A 71 -1.19 -11.66 -2.39
N LEU A 72 -1.26 -11.24 -1.13
CA LEU A 72 -2.43 -10.66 -0.51
C LEU A 72 -2.01 -9.36 0.18
N ASN A 73 -2.62 -8.25 -0.23
CA ASN A 73 -2.44 -6.95 0.40
C ASN A 73 -3.68 -6.61 1.22
N PHE A 74 -3.50 -6.29 2.50
CA PHE A 74 -4.51 -5.63 3.33
C PHE A 74 -4.19 -4.14 3.36
N ARG A 75 -5.18 -3.27 3.21
CA ARG A 75 -4.95 -1.83 3.24
C ARG A 75 -6.04 -1.11 4.02
N THR A 76 -5.67 -0.03 4.69
CA THR A 76 -6.62 0.94 5.26
C THR A 76 -6.24 2.34 4.81
N TYR A 77 -7.23 3.23 4.79
CA TYR A 77 -7.05 4.64 4.46
C TYR A 77 -6.74 5.43 5.71
N ILE A 78 -5.79 6.35 5.58
CA ILE A 78 -5.29 7.19 6.65
C ILE A 78 -5.10 8.61 6.15
N ARG A 79 -5.15 9.60 7.03
CA ARG A 79 -4.67 10.96 6.78
C ARG A 79 -3.50 11.27 7.66
N PHE A 80 -2.56 12.02 7.11
CA PHE A 80 -1.56 12.69 7.93
C PHE A 80 -2.20 13.91 8.59
N LEU A 81 -1.75 14.25 9.80
CA LEU A 81 -2.29 15.40 10.55
C LEU A 81 -2.13 16.74 9.81
N ARG A 82 -1.26 16.81 8.78
CA ARG A 82 -1.09 17.97 7.89
C ARG A 82 -1.92 17.94 6.60
N GLY A 83 -2.91 17.04 6.49
CA GLY A 83 -3.97 17.14 5.46
C GLY A 83 -3.84 16.22 4.23
N ALA A 84 -2.76 15.45 4.08
CA ALA A 84 -2.65 14.48 2.98
C ALA A 84 -3.43 13.19 3.29
N SER A 85 -4.27 12.74 2.35
CA SER A 85 -4.88 11.40 2.40
C SER A 85 -3.93 10.36 1.80
N CYS A 86 -3.81 9.27 2.52
CA CYS A 86 -2.83 8.21 2.34
C CYS A 86 -3.48 6.85 2.58
N SER A 87 -2.77 5.79 2.24
CA SER A 87 -3.13 4.43 2.60
C SER A 87 -1.92 3.72 3.16
N ILE A 88 -2.14 2.83 4.12
CA ILE A 88 -1.15 1.86 4.57
C ILE A 88 -1.58 0.52 4.02
N SER A 89 -0.67 -0.15 3.31
CA SER A 89 -0.84 -1.49 2.78
C SER A 89 0.15 -2.44 3.46
N GLN A 90 -0.37 -3.50 4.07
CA GLN A 90 0.41 -4.61 4.56
C GLN A 90 0.32 -5.77 3.55
N ARG A 91 1.45 -6.08 2.94
CA ARG A 91 1.68 -7.36 2.27
C ARG A 91 2.14 -8.37 3.32
N LEU A 92 1.87 -9.66 3.11
CA LEU A 92 2.55 -10.74 3.84
C LEU A 92 4.07 -10.42 3.90
N TYR A 93 4.56 -10.06 5.10
CA TYR A 93 5.94 -9.67 5.45
C TYR A 93 6.45 -8.24 5.09
N GLN A 94 5.65 -7.33 4.51
CA GLN A 94 6.10 -5.94 4.26
C GLN A 94 4.97 -4.91 4.43
N GLN A 95 5.25 -3.79 5.12
CA GLN A 95 4.35 -2.63 5.21
C GLN A 95 4.81 -1.55 4.23
N GLN A 96 3.87 -0.99 3.46
CA GLN A 96 4.11 0.06 2.48
C GLN A 96 3.03 1.13 2.65
N ALA A 97 3.42 2.40 2.75
CA ALA A 97 2.51 3.53 2.75
C ALA A 97 2.49 4.18 1.35
N GLY A 98 1.37 4.78 0.95
CA GLY A 98 1.27 5.58 -0.28
C GLY A 98 0.28 6.72 -0.10
N CYS A 99 0.62 7.91 -0.58
CA CYS A 99 -0.19 9.13 -0.44
C CYS A 99 -0.56 9.72 -1.81
N THR A 100 -1.74 10.33 -1.91
CA THR A 100 -2.18 11.07 -3.09
C THR A 100 -2.54 12.51 -2.71
N GLY A 101 -1.73 13.47 -3.16
CA GLY A 101 -2.06 14.91 -3.15
C GLY A 101 -1.71 15.68 -1.86
N GLY A 102 -1.09 16.85 -2.06
CA GLY A 102 -0.60 17.79 -1.06
C GLY A 102 0.88 18.16 -1.29
N GLU A 103 1.16 18.90 -2.38
CA GLU A 103 2.38 19.74 -2.56
C GLU A 103 2.57 20.51 -1.23
N ASP A 104 3.45 20.16 -0.31
CA ASP A 104 4.89 20.42 -0.39
C ASP A 104 5.72 19.69 0.70
N ASP A 105 5.17 18.74 1.48
CA ASP A 105 5.92 18.25 2.67
C ASP A 105 5.55 16.84 3.17
N VAL A 106 5.23 15.91 2.26
CA VAL A 106 5.06 14.49 2.59
C VAL A 106 6.36 13.74 2.28
N PRO A 107 6.95 12.96 3.22
CA PRO A 107 8.00 12.00 2.85
C PRO A 107 7.38 11.01 1.87
N SER A 108 7.75 11.14 0.60
CA SER A 108 7.21 10.36 -0.50
C SER A 108 7.58 8.88 -0.34
N VAL A 109 6.72 8.10 0.30
CA VAL A 109 6.73 6.65 0.11
C VAL A 109 6.01 6.38 -1.21
N SER A 110 6.74 6.56 -2.30
CA SER A 110 6.28 6.30 -3.66
C SER A 110 6.45 4.81 -3.98
N SER A 111 5.41 4.01 -3.73
CA SER A 111 5.23 2.72 -4.41
C SER A 111 4.38 2.94 -5.66
N ARG A 112 4.99 3.43 -6.75
CA ARG A 112 4.35 3.36 -8.06
C ARG A 112 4.44 1.91 -8.55
N SER A 113 3.31 1.23 -8.44
CA SER A 113 3.05 -0.05 -9.11
C SER A 113 2.80 0.27 -10.59
N VAL A 114 3.69 -0.21 -11.46
CA VAL A 114 3.41 -0.43 -12.88
C VAL A 114 3.39 -1.93 -13.07
#